data_AF-K1T4L7-F1
#
_entry.id   AF-K1T4L7-F1
#
_cell.length_a   1.000
_cell.length_b   1.000
_cell.length_c   1.000
_cell.angle_alpha   90.00
_cell.angle_beta   90.00
_cell.angle_gamma   90.00
#
_symmetry.space_group_name_H-M   'P 1'
#
loop_
_entity.id
_entity.type
_entity.pdbx_description
1 polymer ?
#
loop_
_entity_poly.entity_id
_entity_poly.type
_entity_poly.pdbx_seq_one_letter_code
_entity_poly.pdbx_strand_id
1 'polypeptide(L)' 'MTYTVDDTMKKLLGAPEAVAVLERFFPKILKNPALQMTAAMTLRQVAGFAQSGLTADSLAEIDAQLRALPSSDA' A
#
# COMPACT_ATOMS: atom_id res chain seq x y z
N MET A 1 -6.71 1.12 14.68
CA MET A 1 -5.87 2.09 13.94
C MET A 1 -6.10 1.87 12.46
N THR A 2 -6.62 2.87 11.74
CA THR A 2 -6.99 2.74 10.31
C THR A 2 -5.76 2.79 9.42
N TYR A 3 -5.71 1.98 8.36
CA TYR A 3 -4.66 2.03 7.34
C TYR A 3 -4.98 3.08 6.29
N THR A 4 -3.96 3.80 5.81
CA THR A 4 -4.10 4.86 4.80
C THR A 4 -2.91 4.87 3.86
N VAL A 5 -3.01 5.60 2.74
CA VAL A 5 -1.87 5.78 1.81
C VAL A 5 -0.72 6.60 2.40
N ASP A 6 -0.95 7.26 3.53
CA ASP A 6 0.05 8.04 4.25
C ASP A 6 0.82 7.17 5.27
N ASP A 7 0.42 5.92 5.46
CA ASP A 7 1.20 4.94 6.21
C ASP A 7 2.42 4.45 5.43
N THR A 8 3.46 4.05 6.16
CA THR A 8 4.66 3.47 5.57
C THR A 8 4.36 2.14 4.90
N MET A 9 5.03 1.88 3.78
CA MET A 9 4.94 0.60 3.08
C MET A 9 5.24 -0.55 4.03
N LYS A 10 6.24 -0.43 4.91
CA LYS A 10 6.54 -1.44 5.93
C LYS A 10 5.32 -1.78 6.81
N LYS A 11 4.56 -0.77 7.23
CA LYS A 11 3.35 -0.97 8.05
C LYS A 11 2.26 -1.69 7.25
N LEU A 12 1.99 -1.25 6.03
CA LEU A 12 0.99 -1.86 5.16
C LEU A 12 1.37 -3.30 4.76
N LEU A 13 2.64 -3.55 4.48
CA LEU A 13 3.17 -4.87 4.14
C LEU A 13 3.18 -5.84 5.34
N GLY A 14 3.14 -5.32 6.57
CA GLY A 14 3.00 -6.13 7.79
C GLY A 14 1.56 -6.58 8.06
N ALA A 15 0.58 -5.99 7.38
CA ALA A 15 -0.84 -6.28 7.56
C ALA A 15 -1.37 -7.09 6.37
N PRO A 16 -1.75 -8.37 6.54
CA PRO A 16 -2.18 -9.22 5.43
C PRO A 16 -3.42 -8.66 4.71
N GLU A 17 -4.33 -8.01 5.44
CA GLU A 17 -5.49 -7.32 4.87
C GLU A 17 -5.09 -6.15 3.95
N ALA A 18 -4.10 -5.36 4.34
CA ALA A 18 -3.60 -4.26 3.52
C ALA A 18 -2.82 -4.78 2.31
N VAL A 19 -1.99 -5.81 2.50
CA VAL A 19 -1.30 -6.50 1.39
C VAL A 19 -2.29 -7.00 0.35
N ALA A 20 -3.43 -7.58 0.76
CA ALA A 20 -4.44 -8.07 -0.18
C ALA A 20 -5.07 -6.95 -1.03
N VAL A 21 -5.22 -5.74 -0.48
CA VAL A 21 -5.64 -4.56 -1.25
C VAL A 21 -4.53 -4.17 -2.24
N LEU A 22 -3.29 -4.06 -1.76
CA LEU A 22 -2.18 -3.60 -2.59
C LEU A 22 -1.80 -4.59 -3.70
N GLU A 23 -1.88 -5.90 -3.47
CA GLU A 23 -1.58 -6.96 -4.45
C GLU A 23 -2.46 -6.85 -5.71
N ARG A 24 -3.67 -6.27 -5.60
CA ARG A 24 -4.57 -6.02 -6.74
C ARG A 24 -4.01 -4.98 -7.72
N PHE A 25 -3.26 -4.01 -7.20
CA PHE A 25 -2.65 -2.93 -7.98
C PHE A 25 -1.19 -3.23 -8.31
N PHE A 26 -0.50 -3.94 -7.42
CA PHE A 26 0.88 -4.34 -7.53
C PHE A 26 1.00 -5.86 -7.47
N PRO A 27 0.86 -6.56 -8.61
CA PRO A 27 0.97 -8.01 -8.61
C PRO A 27 2.36 -8.45 -8.13
N LYS A 28 2.40 -9.45 -7.25
CA LYS A 28 3.60 -9.98 -6.61
C LYS A 28 4.29 -8.96 -5.71
N ILE A 29 3.52 -8.18 -4.95
CA ILE A 29 4.02 -7.09 -4.10
C ILE A 29 5.12 -7.57 -3.15
N LEU A 30 4.91 -8.71 -2.50
CA LEU A 30 5.86 -9.28 -1.53
C LEU A 30 7.14 -9.83 -2.18
N LYS A 31 7.12 -10.10 -3.49
CA LYS A 31 8.27 -10.62 -4.23
C LYS A 31 9.02 -9.52 -4.98
N ASN A 32 8.56 -8.27 -4.91
CA ASN A 32 9.18 -7.15 -5.62
C ASN A 32 10.32 -6.55 -4.78
N PRO A 33 11.59 -6.63 -5.22
CA PRO A 33 12.72 -6.05 -4.49
C PRO A 33 12.64 -4.53 -4.36
N ALA A 34 11.97 -3.83 -5.29
CA ALA A 34 11.75 -2.39 -5.20
C ALA A 34 10.92 -2.00 -3.96
N LEU A 35 10.09 -2.92 -3.45
CA LEU A 35 9.26 -2.66 -2.29
C LEU A 35 9.99 -2.82 -0.96
N GLN A 36 11.08 -3.61 -0.95
CA GLN A 36 12.00 -3.60 0.17
C GLN A 36 12.71 -2.25 0.29
N MET A 37 13.08 -1.63 -0.85
CA MET A 37 13.72 -0.31 -0.85
C MET A 37 12.75 0.82 -0.47
N THR A 38 11.48 0.70 -0.84
CA THR A 38 10.44 1.68 -0.50
C THR A 38 9.74 1.40 0.83
N ALA A 39 10.16 0.39 1.59
CA ALA A 39 9.56 0.01 2.87
C ALA A 39 9.50 1.18 3.89
N ALA A 40 10.50 2.08 3.85
CA ALA A 40 10.57 3.26 4.71
C ALA A 40 9.73 4.46 4.19
N MET A 41 9.26 4.40 2.95
CA MET A 41 8.45 5.46 2.32
C MET A 41 6.97 5.20 2.54
N THR A 42 6.13 6.23 2.42
CA THR A 42 4.68 6.06 2.43
C THR A 42 4.18 5.60 1.08
N LEU A 43 3.02 4.94 1.04
CA LEU A 43 2.43 4.50 -0.22
C LEU A 43 2.18 5.67 -1.19
N ARG A 44 1.77 6.84 -0.66
CA ARG A 44 1.63 8.07 -1.46
C ARG A 44 2.93 8.48 -2.13
N GLN A 45 4.06 8.41 -1.42
CA GLN A 45 5.37 8.70 -2.01
C GLN A 45 5.71 7.67 -3.09
N VAL A 46 5.40 6.39 -2.87
CA VAL A 46 5.65 5.34 -3.85
C VAL A 46 4.82 5.54 -5.12
N ALA A 47 3.54 5.90 -4.96
CA ALA A 47 2.64 6.22 -6.07
C ALA A 47 3.10 7.42 -6.90
N GLY A 48 3.85 8.35 -6.29
CA GLY A 48 4.44 9.48 -6.99
C GLY A 48 5.57 9.08 -7.97
N PHE A 49 6.13 7.87 -7.85
CA PHE A 49 7.11 7.39 -8.83
C PHE A 49 6.41 6.95 -10.11
N ALA A 50 6.88 7.45 -11.26
CA ALA A 50 6.35 7.07 -12.57
C ALA A 50 6.36 5.53 -12.81
N GLN A 51 7.38 4.87 -12.27
CA GLN A 51 7.57 3.41 -12.31
C GLN A 51 6.56 2.61 -11.45
N SER A 52 5.79 3.27 -10.60
CA SER A 52 4.71 2.60 -9.85
C SER A 52 3.50 2.28 -10.73
N GLY A 53 3.30 3.02 -11.83
CA GLY A 53 2.11 2.88 -12.68
C GLY A 53 0.79 3.27 -12.01
N LEU A 54 0.82 3.83 -10.79
CA LEU A 54 -0.37 4.29 -10.10
C LEU A 54 -0.85 5.63 -10.66
N THR A 55 -2.17 5.72 -10.86
CA THR A 55 -2.86 6.98 -11.15
C THR A 55 -3.45 7.57 -9.87
N ALA A 56 -3.87 8.83 -9.94
CA ALA A 56 -4.56 9.48 -8.81
C ALA A 56 -5.84 8.73 -8.41
N ASP A 57 -6.60 8.22 -9.38
CA ASP A 57 -7.79 7.38 -9.15
C ASP A 57 -7.44 6.09 -8.40
N SER A 58 -6.45 5.33 -8.90
CA SER A 58 -6.04 4.10 -8.22
C SER A 58 -5.55 4.36 -6.80
N LEU A 59 -4.85 5.48 -6.57
CA LEU A 59 -4.41 5.86 -5.23
C LEU A 59 -5.59 6.18 -4.30
N ALA A 60 -6.62 6.88 -4.80
CA ALA A 60 -7.83 7.16 -4.05
C ALA A 60 -8.63 5.89 -3.73
N GLU A 61 -8.72 4.96 -4.70
CA GLU A 61 -9.35 3.65 -4.48
C GLU A 61 -8.61 2.81 -3.45
N ILE A 62 -7.27 2.82 -3.47
CA ILE A 62 -6.45 2.13 -2.47
C ILE A 62 -6.69 2.77 -1.09
N ASP A 63 -6.66 4.09 -0.97
CA ASP A 63 -6.90 4.78 0.30
C ASP A 63 -8.28 4.45 0.89
N ALA A 64 -9.32 4.48 0.06
CA ALA A 64 -10.68 4.13 0.47
C ALA A 64 -10.77 2.67 0.96
N GLN A 65 -10.16 1.73 0.23
CA GLN A 65 -10.14 0.33 0.61
C GLN A 65 -9.34 0.09 1.90
N LEU A 66 -8.14 0.67 2.03
CA LEU A 66 -7.31 0.58 3.23
C LEU A 66 -8.05 1.12 4.46
N ARG A 67 -8.78 2.23 4.29
CA ARG A 67 -9.57 2.82 5.38
C ARG A 67 -10.78 1.98 5.79
N ALA A 68 -11.34 1.22 4.86
CA ALA A 68 -12.45 0.31 5.12
C ALA A 68 -12.00 -0.99 5.79
N LEU A 69 -10.69 -1.28 5.84
CA LEU A 69 -10.19 -2.48 6.51
C LEU A 69 -10.45 -2.40 8.01
N PRO A 70 -10.92 -3.51 8.63
CA PRO A 70 -10.97 -3.59 10.07
C PRO A 70 -9.54 -3.42 10.59
N SER A 71 -9.34 -2.58 11.59
CA SER A 71 -8.05 -2.53 12.29
C SER A 71 -7.78 -3.92 12.84
N SER A 72 -6.74 -4.62 12.36
CA SER A 72 -6.26 -5.85 13.03
C SER A 72 -5.62 -5.46 14.36
N ASP A 73 -6.47 -5.15 15.34
CA ASP A 73 -6.18 -5.16 16.75
C ASP A 73 -7.18 -6.15 17.35
N ALA A 74 -6.83 -7.43 17.22
CA ALA A 74 -7.51 -8.57 17.84
C ALA A 74 -6.45 -9.58 18.28
#